data_AF-A0A139PJI2-F1
#
_entry.id   AF-A0A139PJI2-F1
#
_cell.length_a   1.000
_cell.length_b   1.000
_cell.length_c   1.000
_cell.angle_alpha   90.00
_cell.angle_beta   90.00
_cell.angle_gamma   90.00
#
_symmetry.space_group_name_H-M   'P 1'
#
loop_
_entity.id
_entity.type
_entity.pdbx_description
1 polymer ?
#
loop_
_entity_poly.entity_id
_entity_poly.type
_entity_poly.pdbx_seq_one_letter_code
_entity_poly.pdbx_strand_id
1 'polypeptide(L)'
;MMKKRALTAVLLGVAVLSLTGCFTKSSRRFIEGKAAELSKVYPTENLEDLFEKFPGGFSIWSEDLYDYKEEGYMFQSVKLRGDGETKQIIGTIVSEKVTSNGTKAPTEEKIYEGGVVYKDGRIQLMDPQANATIKNPKLLLQEFTINRKTLSKLKMGRKSYSFETGSADIDYILTDPILNNYMRVEQDKELKMIFYIMSGTVENKAYSYTLDIKDGHNSHSELFSGYKEKKYKLYND
;
A
#
# COMPACT_ATOMS: atom_id res chain seq x y z
N MET A 1 21.27 24.44 48.20
CA MET A 1 19.93 23.92 47.84
C MET A 1 19.58 24.03 46.35
N MET A 2 20.12 25.01 45.59
CA MET A 2 19.83 25.18 44.15
C MET A 2 20.31 24.04 43.24
N LYS A 3 21.49 23.45 43.50
CA LYS A 3 22.06 22.36 42.67
C LYS A 3 21.19 21.09 42.63
N LYS A 4 20.51 20.75 43.74
CA LYS A 4 19.60 19.59 43.80
C LYS A 4 18.29 19.84 43.04
N ARG A 5 17.75 21.07 43.07
CA ARG A 5 16.54 21.46 42.33
C ARG A 5 16.76 21.51 40.81
N ALA A 6 17.93 21.96 40.37
CA ALA A 6 18.30 21.98 38.96
C ALA A 6 18.43 20.56 38.38
N LEU A 7 19.05 19.63 39.12
CA LEU A 7 19.18 18.23 38.69
C LEU A 7 17.81 17.52 38.59
N THR A 8 16.91 17.75 39.54
CA THR A 8 15.53 17.23 39.49
C THR A 8 14.73 17.82 38.32
N ALA A 9 14.89 19.11 38.02
CA ALA A 9 14.24 19.74 36.86
C ALA A 9 14.77 19.21 35.51
N VAL A 10 16.08 18.92 35.41
CA VAL A 10 16.67 18.30 34.21
C VAL A 10 16.18 16.85 34.04
N LEU A 11 16.15 16.06 35.12
CA LEU A 11 15.64 14.69 35.06
C LEU A 11 14.14 14.62 34.73
N LEU A 12 13.33 15.51 35.30
CA LEU A 12 11.92 15.65 34.93
C LEU A 12 11.75 16.13 33.48
N GLY A 13 12.57 17.08 33.03
CA GLY A 13 12.57 17.54 31.63
C GLY A 13 12.91 16.41 30.65
N VAL A 14 13.93 15.61 30.94
CA VAL A 14 14.33 14.46 30.11
C VAL A 14 13.27 13.35 30.14
N ALA A 15 12.63 13.10 31.28
CA ALA A 15 11.52 12.13 31.38
C ALA A 15 10.27 12.60 30.62
N VAL A 16 9.90 13.88 30.70
CA VAL A 16 8.78 14.44 29.92
C VAL A 16 9.11 14.42 28.42
N LEU A 17 10.35 14.68 28.02
CA LEU A 17 10.78 14.60 26.62
C LEU A 17 10.77 13.16 26.08
N SER A 18 11.12 12.16 26.89
CA SER A 18 11.07 10.76 26.48
C SER A 18 9.64 10.22 26.41
N LEU A 19 8.76 10.61 27.34
CA LEU A 19 7.33 10.28 27.31
C LEU A 19 6.61 10.96 26.14
N THR A 20 6.82 12.27 25.92
CA THR A 20 6.21 12.99 24.79
C THR A 20 6.67 12.48 23.44
N GLY A 21 7.96 12.10 23.30
CA GLY A 21 8.49 11.46 22.10
C GLY A 21 7.74 10.19 21.69
N CYS A 22 7.37 9.33 22.66
CA CYS A 22 6.59 8.11 22.40
C CYS A 22 5.13 8.39 22.00
N PHE A 23 4.46 9.37 22.62
CA PHE A 23 3.09 9.75 22.23
C PHE A 23 3.00 10.45 20.87
N THR A 24 4.11 11.02 20.37
CA THR A 24 4.09 11.69 19.06
C THR A 24 3.82 10.71 17.90
N LYS A 25 4.39 9.50 17.96
CA LYS A 25 4.30 8.51 16.88
C LYS A 25 2.90 7.90 16.73
N SER A 26 2.14 7.84 17.83
CA SER A 26 0.74 7.38 17.80
C SER A 26 -0.25 8.49 17.43
N SER A 27 0.19 9.74 17.25
CA SER A 27 -0.69 10.85 16.88
C SER A 27 -1.19 10.74 15.44
N ARG A 28 -2.43 11.19 15.20
CA ARG A 28 -3.00 11.26 13.83
C ARG A 28 -2.07 12.04 12.90
N ARG A 29 -1.59 13.20 13.36
CA ARG A 29 -0.71 14.08 12.60
C ARG A 29 0.59 13.39 12.16
N PHE A 30 1.16 12.53 13.00
CA PHE A 30 2.37 11.78 12.67
C PHE A 30 2.06 10.69 11.63
N ILE A 31 1.06 9.85 11.89
CA ILE A 31 0.72 8.73 11.00
C ILE A 31 0.22 9.25 9.64
N GLU A 32 -0.60 10.30 9.60
CA GLU A 32 -0.96 11.01 8.37
C GLU A 32 0.26 11.60 7.67
N GLY A 33 1.21 12.15 8.43
CA GLY A 33 2.47 12.63 7.88
C GLY A 33 3.24 11.52 7.16
N LYS A 34 3.25 10.32 7.75
CA LYS A 34 3.86 9.12 7.16
C LYS A 34 3.11 8.58 5.96
N ALA A 35 1.78 8.48 6.03
CA ALA A 35 0.96 8.09 4.90
C ALA A 35 1.08 9.07 3.74
N ALA A 36 1.17 10.37 4.02
CA ALA A 36 1.31 11.41 3.00
C ALA A 36 2.63 11.36 2.22
N GLU A 37 3.65 10.65 2.69
CA GLU A 37 4.88 10.41 1.92
C GLU A 37 4.58 9.63 0.62
N LEU A 38 3.48 8.87 0.56
CA LEU A 38 2.95 8.25 -0.66
C LEU A 38 2.69 9.25 -1.78
N SER A 39 2.57 10.55 -1.51
CA SER A 39 2.48 11.58 -2.56
C SER A 39 3.70 11.62 -3.47
N LYS A 40 4.81 10.97 -3.09
CA LYS A 40 5.95 10.76 -3.98
C LYS A 40 5.61 9.78 -5.10
N VAL A 41 4.67 8.86 -4.91
CA VAL A 41 4.26 7.85 -5.90
C VAL A 41 2.85 8.12 -6.45
N TYR A 42 1.94 8.68 -5.65
CA TYR A 42 0.55 8.92 -6.01
C TYR A 42 0.26 10.41 -6.29
N PRO A 43 -0.25 10.78 -7.47
CA PRO A 43 -0.37 9.95 -8.67
C PRO A 43 0.98 9.90 -9.44
N THR A 44 1.17 8.85 -10.24
CA THR A 44 2.22 8.78 -11.27
C THR A 44 1.60 8.15 -12.52
N GLU A 45 1.30 8.95 -13.53
CA GLU A 45 0.58 8.50 -14.73
C GLU A 45 1.41 7.50 -15.56
N ASN A 46 2.70 7.81 -15.81
CA ASN A 46 3.65 6.89 -16.43
C ASN A 46 4.56 6.26 -15.35
N LEU A 47 4.50 4.94 -15.20
CA LEU A 47 5.31 4.23 -14.19
C LEU A 47 6.82 4.37 -14.42
N GLU A 48 7.26 4.69 -15.64
CA GLU A 48 8.67 4.93 -15.93
C GLU A 48 9.21 6.17 -15.18
N ASP A 49 8.36 7.16 -14.88
CA ASP A 49 8.74 8.37 -14.13
C ASP A 49 9.18 8.04 -12.69
N LEU A 50 8.79 6.86 -12.17
CA LEU A 50 9.23 6.39 -10.86
C LEU A 50 10.74 6.14 -10.80
N PHE A 51 11.41 5.93 -11.94
CA PHE A 51 12.87 5.77 -11.96
C PHE A 51 13.62 7.05 -11.59
N GLU A 52 13.05 8.23 -11.80
CA GLU A 52 13.64 9.49 -11.32
C GLU A 52 13.66 9.54 -9.79
N LYS A 53 12.61 8.99 -9.18
CA LYS A 53 12.39 8.99 -7.74
C LYS A 53 13.09 7.83 -7.04
N PHE A 54 13.29 6.72 -7.75
CA PHE A 54 13.86 5.45 -7.30
C PHE A 54 14.82 4.89 -8.35
N PRO A 55 16.02 5.47 -8.48
CA PRO A 55 16.97 5.10 -9.54
C PRO A 55 17.50 3.66 -9.39
N GLY A 56 17.45 3.10 -8.18
CA GLY A 56 17.76 1.69 -7.92
C GLY A 56 16.65 0.71 -8.31
N GLY A 57 15.52 1.21 -8.83
CA GLY A 57 14.34 0.44 -9.18
C GLY A 57 13.25 0.47 -8.11
N PHE A 58 12.19 -0.29 -8.34
CA PHE A 58 11.02 -0.39 -7.46
C PHE A 58 10.26 -1.71 -7.69
N SER A 59 9.41 -2.07 -6.75
CA SER A 59 8.44 -3.16 -6.89
C SER A 59 7.03 -2.66 -6.58
N ILE A 60 6.06 -3.15 -7.33
CA ILE A 60 4.64 -2.92 -7.09
C ILE A 60 3.96 -4.27 -6.99
N TRP A 61 3.11 -4.45 -5.99
CA TRP A 61 2.29 -5.64 -5.84
C TRP A 61 0.84 -5.22 -5.69
N SER A 62 0.03 -5.54 -6.70
CA SER A 62 -1.41 -5.28 -6.75
C SER A 62 -2.16 -6.58 -6.49
N GLU A 63 -3.10 -6.57 -5.55
CA GLU A 63 -3.95 -7.71 -5.22
C GLU A 63 -5.41 -7.30 -5.22
N ASP A 64 -6.22 -8.02 -5.98
CA ASP A 64 -7.65 -7.80 -6.10
C ASP A 64 -8.40 -9.03 -5.61
N LEU A 65 -9.27 -8.83 -4.61
CA LEU A 65 -10.28 -9.78 -4.18
C LEU A 65 -11.64 -9.22 -4.61
N TYR A 66 -12.35 -9.94 -5.48
CA TYR A 66 -13.58 -9.44 -6.08
C TYR A 66 -14.60 -10.55 -6.36
N ASP A 67 -15.81 -10.13 -6.72
CA ASP A 67 -16.98 -10.99 -6.93
C ASP A 67 -17.25 -11.92 -5.73
N TYR A 68 -16.97 -11.41 -4.52
CA TYR A 68 -17.17 -12.17 -3.30
C TYR A 68 -18.64 -12.56 -3.09
N LYS A 69 -18.83 -13.83 -2.75
CA LYS A 69 -20.08 -14.46 -2.30
C LYS A 69 -19.75 -15.46 -1.19
N GLU A 70 -20.76 -15.98 -0.52
CA GLU A 70 -20.56 -16.99 0.53
C GLU A 70 -19.85 -18.25 -0.02
N GLU A 71 -20.09 -18.59 -1.29
CA GLU A 71 -19.51 -19.74 -1.97
C GLU A 71 -18.05 -19.53 -2.40
N GLY A 72 -17.53 -18.30 -2.38
CA GLY A 72 -16.18 -18.01 -2.86
C GLY A 72 -15.99 -16.63 -3.48
N TYR A 73 -14.82 -16.44 -4.08
CA TYR A 73 -14.42 -15.18 -4.71
C TYR A 73 -13.38 -15.40 -5.81
N MET A 74 -13.14 -14.35 -6.60
CA MET A 74 -12.03 -14.28 -7.53
C MET A 74 -10.87 -13.52 -6.91
N PHE A 75 -9.66 -14.04 -7.10
CA PHE A 75 -8.42 -13.42 -6.66
C PHE A 75 -7.50 -13.16 -7.85
N GLN A 76 -6.88 -11.99 -7.90
CA GLN A 76 -5.87 -11.68 -8.90
C GLN A 76 -4.70 -10.94 -8.25
N SER A 77 -3.49 -11.43 -8.49
CA SER A 77 -2.25 -10.89 -7.93
C SER A 77 -1.31 -10.54 -9.07
N VAL A 78 -0.90 -9.27 -9.16
CA VAL A 78 0.06 -8.76 -10.15
C VAL A 78 1.29 -8.22 -9.42
N LYS A 79 2.45 -8.80 -9.69
CA LYS A 79 3.74 -8.40 -9.11
C LYS A 79 4.63 -7.81 -10.19
N LEU A 80 4.90 -6.51 -10.13
CA LEU A 80 5.77 -5.80 -11.05
C LEU A 80 7.10 -5.42 -10.40
N ARG A 81 8.15 -5.44 -11.20
CA ARG A 81 9.49 -4.96 -10.88
C ARG A 81 9.93 -3.98 -11.95
N GLY A 82 10.18 -2.74 -11.53
CA GLY A 82 10.92 -1.75 -12.32
C GLY A 82 12.41 -1.90 -12.06
N ASP A 83 13.16 -2.36 -13.05
CA ASP A 83 14.62 -2.53 -12.90
C ASP A 83 15.35 -1.20 -13.13
N GLY A 84 16.13 -0.78 -12.14
CA GLY A 84 16.83 0.51 -12.18
C GLY A 84 17.89 0.63 -13.28
N GLU A 85 18.42 -0.48 -13.79
CA GLU A 85 19.45 -0.49 -14.84
C GLU A 85 18.83 -0.57 -16.23
N THR A 86 17.96 -1.55 -16.47
CA THR A 86 17.36 -1.76 -17.80
C THR A 86 16.20 -0.81 -18.08
N LYS A 87 15.66 -0.18 -17.03
CA LYS A 87 14.44 0.65 -17.06
C LYS A 87 13.20 -0.10 -17.54
N GLN A 88 13.25 -1.43 -17.57
CA GLN A 88 12.10 -2.26 -17.91
C GLN A 88 11.23 -2.48 -16.66
N ILE A 89 9.92 -2.53 -16.89
CA ILE A 89 8.93 -2.84 -15.86
C ILE A 89 8.21 -4.12 -16.30
N ILE A 90 8.59 -5.23 -15.69
CA ILE A 90 8.06 -6.57 -15.99
C ILE A 90 7.61 -7.26 -14.71
N GLY A 91 6.86 -8.35 -14.84
CA GLY A 91 6.29 -9.00 -13.68
C GLY A 91 5.60 -10.31 -13.98
N THR A 92 4.82 -10.74 -13.00
CA THR A 92 3.94 -11.91 -13.11
C THR A 92 2.52 -11.55 -12.71
N ILE A 93 1.58 -12.34 -13.22
CA ILE A 93 0.18 -12.33 -12.83
C ILE A 93 -0.23 -13.74 -12.43
N VAL A 94 -1.01 -13.85 -11.36
CA VAL A 94 -1.74 -15.06 -10.97
C VAL A 94 -3.21 -14.68 -10.83
N SER A 95 -4.11 -15.50 -11.39
CA SER A 95 -5.55 -15.39 -11.19
C SER A 95 -6.10 -16.71 -10.70
N GLU A 96 -6.88 -16.66 -9.64
CA GLU A 96 -7.40 -17.82 -8.94
C GLU A 96 -8.89 -17.64 -8.66
N LYS A 97 -9.61 -18.75 -8.70
CA LYS A 97 -10.95 -18.85 -8.16
C LYS A 97 -10.86 -19.58 -6.83
N VAL A 98 -11.28 -18.91 -5.77
CA VAL A 98 -11.29 -19.46 -4.42
C VAL A 98 -12.72 -19.89 -4.10
N THR A 99 -12.92 -21.16 -3.79
CA THR A 99 -14.22 -21.72 -3.42
C THR A 99 -14.26 -22.03 -1.94
N SER A 100 -15.24 -21.47 -1.25
CA SER A 100 -15.51 -21.72 0.17
C SER A 100 -16.11 -23.11 0.35
N ASN A 101 -15.56 -23.88 1.30
CA ASN A 101 -16.04 -25.21 1.65
C ASN A 101 -16.68 -25.23 3.06
N GLY A 102 -17.25 -24.09 3.48
CA GLY A 102 -17.82 -23.89 4.80
C GLY A 102 -16.74 -23.90 5.89
N THR A 103 -16.75 -24.91 6.76
CA THR A 103 -15.77 -25.06 7.85
C THR A 103 -14.45 -25.70 7.42
N LYS A 104 -14.39 -26.26 6.20
CA LYS A 104 -13.17 -26.86 5.66
C LYS A 104 -12.29 -25.79 4.98
N ALA A 105 -11.03 -26.14 4.76
CA ALA A 105 -10.12 -25.30 3.99
C ALA A 105 -10.74 -24.97 2.61
N PRO A 106 -10.60 -23.73 2.11
CA PRO A 106 -11.06 -23.36 0.79
C PRO A 106 -10.30 -24.13 -0.29
N THR A 107 -10.92 -24.28 -1.45
CA THR A 107 -10.25 -24.82 -2.64
C THR A 107 -9.78 -23.66 -3.52
N GLU A 108 -8.52 -23.68 -3.94
CA GLU A 108 -7.94 -22.69 -4.84
C GLU A 108 -7.75 -23.32 -6.23
N GLU A 109 -8.44 -22.77 -7.22
CA GLU A 109 -8.29 -23.16 -8.62
C GLU A 109 -7.52 -22.07 -9.37
N LYS A 110 -6.31 -22.38 -9.81
CA LYS A 110 -5.50 -21.46 -10.63
C LYS A 110 -6.09 -21.36 -12.04
N ILE A 111 -6.69 -20.21 -12.34
CA ILE A 111 -7.29 -19.90 -13.64
C ILE A 111 -6.21 -19.51 -14.66
N TYR A 112 -5.24 -18.71 -14.23
CA TYR A 112 -4.15 -18.26 -15.09
C TYR A 112 -2.90 -17.92 -14.28
N GLU A 113 -1.74 -18.18 -14.87
CA GLU A 113 -0.45 -17.69 -14.41
C GLU A 113 0.41 -17.34 -15.62
N GLY A 114 1.10 -16.20 -15.57
CA GLY A 114 1.92 -15.77 -16.70
C GLY A 114 2.76 -14.54 -16.41
N GLY A 115 3.58 -14.17 -17.39
CA GLY A 115 4.37 -12.94 -17.38
C GLY A 115 3.54 -11.73 -17.80
N VAL A 116 3.84 -10.58 -17.22
CA VAL A 116 3.28 -9.28 -17.61
C VAL A 116 4.38 -8.26 -17.89
N VAL A 117 4.08 -7.30 -18.75
CA VAL A 117 4.93 -6.16 -19.05
C VAL A 117 4.12 -4.87 -18.94
N TYR A 118 4.71 -3.82 -18.39
CA TYR A 118 4.13 -2.49 -18.48
C TYR A 118 4.58 -1.84 -19.78
N LYS A 119 3.61 -1.45 -20.61
CA LYS A 119 3.84 -0.83 -21.90
C LYS A 119 2.63 0.01 -22.29
N ASP A 120 2.86 1.16 -22.93
CA ASP A 120 1.80 2.05 -23.42
C ASP A 120 0.83 2.50 -22.31
N GLY A 121 1.40 2.82 -21.13
CA GLY A 121 0.67 3.34 -19.98
C GLY A 121 -0.12 2.30 -19.17
N ARG A 122 0.02 1.01 -19.46
CA ARG A 122 -0.75 -0.08 -18.85
C ARG A 122 0.02 -1.39 -18.76
N ILE A 123 -0.44 -2.29 -17.91
CA ILE A 123 0.02 -3.66 -17.78
C ILE A 123 -0.61 -4.51 -18.88
N GLN A 124 0.20 -5.33 -19.55
CA GLN A 124 -0.20 -6.22 -20.64
C GLN A 124 0.34 -7.63 -20.38
N LEU A 125 -0.39 -8.66 -20.79
CA LEU A 125 0.10 -10.03 -20.77
C LEU A 125 1.25 -10.18 -21.78
N MET A 126 2.30 -10.92 -21.40
CA MET A 126 3.40 -11.22 -22.31
C MET A 126 3.05 -12.31 -23.32
N ASP A 127 2.12 -13.21 -22.96
CA ASP A 127 1.60 -14.23 -23.86
C ASP A 127 0.45 -13.65 -24.70
N PRO A 128 0.63 -13.43 -26.02
CA PRO A 128 -0.41 -12.88 -26.87
C PRO A 128 -1.54 -13.87 -27.18
N GLN A 129 -1.36 -15.17 -26.88
CA GLN A 129 -2.39 -16.20 -27.07
C GLN A 129 -3.20 -16.45 -25.78
N ALA A 130 -2.80 -15.86 -24.65
CA ALA A 130 -3.50 -16.01 -23.38
C ALA A 130 -4.87 -15.34 -23.43
N ASN A 131 -5.91 -16.08 -23.06
CA ASN A 131 -7.28 -15.57 -22.92
C ASN A 131 -7.59 -15.13 -21.48
N ALA A 132 -6.63 -14.50 -20.82
CA ALA A 132 -6.78 -14.00 -19.45
C ALA A 132 -7.03 -12.48 -19.44
N THR A 133 -7.78 -12.00 -18.46
CA THR A 133 -8.06 -10.57 -18.30
C THR A 133 -7.37 -10.04 -17.06
N ILE A 134 -6.63 -8.94 -17.21
CA ILE A 134 -6.11 -8.16 -16.08
C ILE A 134 -7.25 -7.26 -15.60
N LYS A 135 -7.68 -7.42 -14.34
CA LYS A 135 -8.78 -6.65 -13.75
C LYS A 135 -8.46 -5.15 -13.78
N ASN A 136 -7.26 -4.78 -13.34
CA ASN A 136 -6.78 -3.41 -13.32
C ASN A 136 -5.50 -3.28 -14.15
N PRO A 137 -5.62 -3.06 -15.48
CA PRO A 137 -4.44 -2.84 -16.33
C PRO A 137 -3.72 -1.53 -16.02
N LYS A 138 -4.43 -0.56 -15.43
CA LYS A 138 -3.83 0.61 -14.80
C LYS A 138 -3.88 0.42 -13.29
N LEU A 139 -2.77 0.74 -12.64
CA LEU A 139 -2.63 0.67 -11.19
C LEU A 139 -3.32 1.85 -10.51
N LEU A 140 -3.69 1.69 -9.24
CA LEU A 140 -4.37 2.74 -8.49
C LEU A 140 -3.48 3.98 -8.36
N LEU A 141 -2.16 3.79 -8.22
CA LEU A 141 -1.19 4.89 -8.19
C LEU A 141 -1.14 5.74 -9.46
N GLN A 142 -1.67 5.26 -10.59
CA GLN A 142 -1.77 6.05 -11.81
C GLN A 142 -2.99 6.98 -11.80
N GLU A 143 -4.00 6.68 -10.99
CA GLU A 143 -5.31 7.33 -11.06
C GLU A 143 -5.65 8.13 -9.81
N PHE A 144 -5.18 7.71 -8.64
CA PHE A 144 -5.57 8.28 -7.35
C PHE A 144 -4.49 9.19 -6.76
N THR A 145 -4.93 10.29 -6.13
CA THR A 145 -4.02 11.28 -5.52
C THR A 145 -4.04 11.17 -4.00
N ILE A 146 -2.85 11.03 -3.41
CA ILE A 146 -2.67 10.98 -1.95
C ILE A 146 -1.79 12.15 -1.54
N ASN A 147 -2.29 12.99 -0.63
CA ASN A 147 -1.48 14.05 -0.03
C ASN A 147 -2.01 14.44 1.35
N ARG A 148 -1.16 15.13 2.11
CA ARG A 148 -1.49 15.53 3.49
C ARG A 148 -2.74 16.42 3.59
N LYS A 149 -2.96 17.30 2.61
CA LYS A 149 -4.08 18.26 2.62
C LYS A 149 -5.42 17.54 2.42
N THR A 150 -5.46 16.49 1.60
CA THR A 150 -6.67 15.67 1.41
C THR A 150 -6.89 14.76 2.61
N LEU A 151 -5.87 14.02 3.06
CA LEU A 151 -5.99 13.08 4.20
C LEU A 151 -6.50 13.75 5.48
N SER A 152 -5.97 14.94 5.83
CA SER A 152 -6.38 15.67 7.05
C SER A 152 -7.85 16.08 7.08
N LYS A 153 -8.55 16.10 5.93
CA LYS A 153 -9.98 16.41 5.81
C LYS A 153 -10.88 15.18 5.85
N LEU A 154 -10.31 13.99 5.63
CA LEU A 154 -11.09 12.76 5.60
C LEU A 154 -11.59 12.38 7.01
N LYS A 155 -12.74 11.72 7.03
CA LYS A 155 -13.30 11.11 8.23
C LYS A 155 -12.45 9.90 8.59
N MET A 156 -11.54 10.09 9.55
CA MET A 156 -10.72 9.03 10.12
C MET A 156 -11.61 8.04 10.89
N GLY A 157 -11.46 6.75 10.62
CA GLY A 157 -12.06 5.70 11.44
C GLY A 157 -11.16 5.37 12.62
N ARG A 158 -10.15 4.54 12.37
CA ARG A 158 -9.15 4.12 13.37
C ARG A 158 -7.75 4.57 12.98
N LYS A 159 -6.91 4.76 14.00
CA LYS A 159 -5.45 4.81 13.87
C LYS A 159 -4.80 3.96 14.95
N SER A 160 -3.64 3.39 14.64
CA SER A 160 -2.88 2.59 15.59
C SER A 160 -1.38 2.78 15.37
N TYR A 161 -0.63 2.64 16.45
CA TYR A 161 0.81 2.54 16.44
C TYR A 161 1.20 1.44 17.41
N SER A 162 1.92 0.43 16.92
CA SER A 162 2.42 -0.67 17.75
C SER A 162 3.80 -0.31 18.28
N PHE A 163 3.93 -0.19 19.60
CA PHE A 163 5.23 0.02 20.25
C PHE A 163 6.13 -1.22 20.21
N GLU A 164 5.53 -2.40 20.05
CA GLU A 164 6.26 -3.67 19.95
C GLU A 164 6.93 -3.84 18.59
N THR A 165 6.17 -3.62 17.52
CA THR A 165 6.67 -3.83 16.14
C THR A 165 7.21 -2.56 15.52
N GLY A 166 6.82 -1.38 16.02
CA GLY A 166 7.14 -0.08 15.43
C GLY A 166 6.32 0.27 14.19
N SER A 167 5.30 -0.53 13.84
CA SER A 167 4.41 -0.28 12.70
C SER A 167 3.24 0.62 13.08
N ALA A 168 2.65 1.26 12.07
CA ALA A 168 1.47 2.11 12.22
C ALA A 168 0.41 1.76 11.17
N ASP A 169 -0.85 2.03 11.51
CA ASP A 169 -1.95 2.01 10.56
C ASP A 169 -2.90 3.19 10.79
N ILE A 170 -3.57 3.60 9.72
CA ILE A 170 -4.66 4.57 9.77
C ILE A 170 -5.68 4.26 8.70
N ASP A 171 -6.96 4.32 9.06
CA ASP A 171 -8.06 4.12 8.13
C ASP A 171 -9.02 5.31 8.06
N TYR A 172 -9.64 5.41 6.90
CA TYR A 172 -10.61 6.43 6.56
C TYR A 172 -11.84 5.77 5.95
N ILE A 173 -12.95 6.43 6.18
CA ILE A 173 -14.20 6.16 5.49
C ILE A 173 -14.42 7.35 4.54
N LEU A 174 -14.58 7.07 3.25
CA LEU A 174 -14.71 8.10 2.22
C LEU A 174 -15.55 7.62 1.04
N THR A 175 -16.12 8.61 0.35
CA THR A 175 -16.73 8.44 -0.96
C THR A 175 -15.88 9.21 -1.95
N ASP A 176 -15.40 8.54 -2.99
CA ASP A 176 -14.55 9.14 -4.02
C ASP A 176 -14.83 8.47 -5.37
N PRO A 177 -15.19 9.24 -6.43
CA PRO A 177 -15.59 8.67 -7.71
C PRO A 177 -14.46 7.91 -8.41
N ILE A 178 -13.18 8.27 -8.19
CA ILE A 178 -12.03 7.54 -8.74
C ILE A 178 -11.96 6.17 -8.08
N LEU A 179 -12.06 6.12 -6.74
CA LEU A 179 -12.05 4.84 -6.01
C LEU A 179 -13.29 3.99 -6.32
N ASN A 180 -14.47 4.60 -6.47
CA ASN A 180 -15.67 3.86 -6.86
C ASN A 180 -15.53 3.23 -8.25
N ASN A 181 -15.01 3.98 -9.22
CA ASN A 181 -14.73 3.46 -10.56
C ASN A 181 -13.68 2.35 -10.55
N TYR A 182 -12.58 2.55 -9.82
CA TYR A 182 -11.49 1.60 -9.72
C TYR A 182 -11.95 0.27 -9.09
N MET A 183 -12.75 0.35 -8.02
CA MET A 183 -13.36 -0.81 -7.37
C MET A 183 -14.54 -1.42 -8.16
N ARG A 184 -14.97 -0.78 -9.26
CA ARG A 184 -16.13 -1.17 -10.09
C ARG A 184 -17.43 -1.26 -9.28
N VAL A 185 -17.64 -0.31 -8.38
CA VAL A 185 -18.85 -0.19 -7.56
C VAL A 185 -19.69 1.01 -8.00
N GLU A 186 -20.91 1.10 -7.49
CA GLU A 186 -21.79 2.24 -7.74
C GLU A 186 -21.13 3.57 -7.31
N GLN A 187 -21.49 4.65 -8.01
CA GLN A 187 -21.07 5.98 -7.58
C GLN A 187 -21.65 6.31 -6.21
N ASP A 188 -20.99 7.22 -5.50
CA ASP A 188 -21.32 7.65 -4.14
C ASP A 188 -21.18 6.55 -3.07
N LYS A 189 -20.72 5.34 -3.45
CA LYS A 189 -20.46 4.24 -2.53
C LYS A 189 -19.38 4.64 -1.53
N GLU A 190 -19.70 4.47 -0.25
CA GLU A 190 -18.73 4.65 0.83
C GLU A 190 -17.77 3.45 0.87
N LEU A 191 -16.46 3.75 0.84
CA LEU A 191 -15.38 2.78 0.87
C LEU A 191 -14.51 2.98 2.11
N LYS A 192 -13.80 1.93 2.52
CA LYS A 192 -12.78 2.02 3.56
C LYS A 192 -11.39 2.04 2.94
N MET A 193 -10.62 3.09 3.18
CA MET A 193 -9.22 3.21 2.76
C MET A 193 -8.29 3.06 3.96
N ILE A 194 -7.30 2.17 3.87
CA ILE A 194 -6.39 1.82 4.96
C ILE A 194 -4.95 1.97 4.48
N PHE A 195 -4.13 2.62 5.30
CA PHE A 195 -2.68 2.64 5.13
C PHE A 195 -2.05 1.74 6.18
N TYR A 196 -1.28 0.74 5.75
CA TYR A 196 -0.39 0.00 6.63
C TYR A 196 1.05 0.46 6.40
N ILE A 197 1.74 0.84 7.48
CA ILE A 197 3.07 1.44 7.44
C ILE A 197 3.99 0.61 8.32
N MET A 198 4.83 -0.20 7.69
CA MET A 198 5.79 -1.06 8.38
C MET A 198 6.87 -0.24 9.10
N SER A 199 7.48 -0.82 10.12
CA SER A 199 8.43 -0.12 10.99
C SER A 199 9.63 0.47 10.25
N GLY A 200 10.16 -0.23 9.25
CA GLY A 200 11.21 0.29 8.38
C GLY A 200 10.82 1.62 7.71
N THR A 201 9.55 1.78 7.34
CA THR A 201 9.02 3.00 6.71
C THR A 201 8.72 4.10 7.74
N VAL A 202 8.14 3.72 8.89
CA VAL A 202 7.98 4.63 10.03
C VAL A 202 9.33 5.25 10.43
N GLU A 203 10.39 4.46 10.40
CA GLU A 203 11.75 4.86 10.78
C GLU A 203 12.57 5.50 9.65
N ASN A 204 11.99 5.71 8.46
CA ASN A 204 12.68 6.22 7.26
C ASN A 204 13.84 5.35 6.75
N LYS A 205 13.89 4.07 7.13
CA LYS A 205 14.92 3.10 6.68
C LYS A 205 14.56 2.48 5.33
N ALA A 206 13.28 2.43 5.00
CA ALA A 206 12.75 1.95 3.73
C ALA A 206 11.63 2.87 3.23
N TYR A 207 11.42 2.91 1.92
CA TYR A 207 10.21 3.48 1.34
C TYR A 207 9.32 2.31 0.91
N SER A 208 8.44 1.87 1.80
CA SER A 208 7.56 0.72 1.58
C SER A 208 6.20 0.94 2.21
N TYR A 209 5.14 0.85 1.41
CA TYR A 209 3.78 1.18 1.84
C TYR A 209 2.79 0.16 1.31
N THR A 210 1.72 -0.02 2.07
CA THR A 210 0.54 -0.77 1.65
C THR A 210 -0.67 0.15 1.75
N LEU A 211 -1.38 0.30 0.64
CA LEU A 211 -2.69 0.93 0.57
C LEU A 211 -3.73 -0.17 0.32
N ASP A 212 -4.80 -0.15 1.08
CA ASP A 212 -5.90 -1.11 0.93
C ASP A 212 -7.24 -0.36 0.84
N ILE A 213 -8.04 -0.69 -0.17
CA ILE A 213 -9.37 -0.14 -0.42
C ILE A 213 -10.38 -1.29 -0.29
N LYS A 214 -11.33 -1.17 0.64
CA LYS A 214 -12.33 -2.20 0.90
C LYS A 214 -13.75 -1.75 0.58
N ASP A 215 -14.51 -2.67 0.00
CA ASP A 215 -15.97 -2.67 -0.07
C ASP A 215 -16.50 -3.99 0.50
N GLY A 216 -16.85 -3.99 1.79
CA GLY A 216 -17.21 -5.21 2.51
C GLY A 216 -16.07 -6.24 2.48
N HIS A 217 -16.30 -7.37 1.80
CA HIS A 217 -15.31 -8.44 1.62
C HIS A 217 -14.44 -8.26 0.38
N ASN A 218 -14.88 -7.46 -0.60
CA ASN A 218 -14.06 -7.13 -1.76
C ASN A 218 -12.96 -6.15 -1.34
N SER A 219 -11.78 -6.30 -1.91
CA SER A 219 -10.64 -5.44 -1.61
C SER A 219 -9.69 -5.28 -2.78
N HIS A 220 -9.06 -4.12 -2.84
CA HIS A 220 -7.87 -3.88 -3.63
C HIS A 220 -6.73 -3.47 -2.70
N SER A 221 -5.61 -4.17 -2.76
CA SER A 221 -4.39 -3.83 -2.04
C SER A 221 -3.27 -3.52 -3.01
N GLU A 222 -2.57 -2.41 -2.76
CA GLU A 222 -1.40 -1.99 -3.54
C GLU A 222 -0.21 -1.78 -2.60
N LEU A 223 0.79 -2.65 -2.73
CA LEU A 223 2.09 -2.55 -2.09
C LEU A 223 3.06 -1.84 -3.03
N PHE A 224 3.75 -0.82 -2.54
CA PHE A 224 4.85 -0.17 -3.25
C PHE A 224 6.13 -0.25 -2.43
N SER A 225 7.24 -0.62 -3.05
CA SER A 225 8.57 -0.46 -2.46
C SER A 225 9.54 0.18 -3.44
N GLY A 226 10.28 1.20 -2.99
CA GLY A 226 11.19 1.95 -3.84
C GLY A 226 12.62 1.97 -3.31
N TYR A 227 13.61 1.88 -4.21
CA TYR A 227 15.01 1.71 -3.85
C TYR A 227 15.88 2.86 -4.39
N LYS A 228 16.73 3.43 -3.52
CA LYS A 228 17.70 4.48 -3.92
C LYS A 228 18.89 3.92 -4.68
N GLU A 229 19.31 2.73 -4.32
CA GLU A 229 20.41 1.98 -4.92
C GLU A 229 19.95 0.54 -5.08
N LYS A 230 20.57 -0.22 -5.98
CA LYS A 230 20.23 -1.62 -6.21
C LYS A 230 20.58 -2.43 -4.97
N LYS A 231 19.63 -2.54 -4.04
CA LYS A 231 19.72 -3.41 -2.89
C LYS A 231 19.16 -4.76 -3.29
N TYR A 232 20.04 -5.67 -3.71
CA TYR A 232 19.69 -7.08 -3.75
C TYR A 232 19.42 -7.56 -2.32
N LYS A 233 18.15 -7.57 -1.92
CA LYS A 233 17.59 -8.49 -0.92
C LYS A 233 16.12 -8.68 -1.27
N LEU A 234 15.83 -9.79 -1.93
CA LEU A 234 14.47 -10.32 -2.04
C LEU A 234 14.01 -10.64 -0.61
N TYR A 235 12.93 -10.02 -0.17
CA TYR A 235 12.07 -10.67 0.80
C TYR A 235 11.02 -11.39 -0.06
N ASN A 236 11.02 -12.72 0.01
CA ASN A 236 10.10 -13.67 -0.64
C ASN A 236 10.49 -14.22 -2.03
N ASP A 237 11.78 -14.56 -2.22
CA ASP A 237 12.12 -15.78 -2.98
C ASP A 237 12.28 -16.94 -1.98
#